data_AF-A4WSA6-F1
#
_entry.id   AF-A4WSA6-F1
#
_cell.length_a   1.000
_cell.length_b   1.000
_cell.length_c   1.000
_cell.angle_alpha   90.00
_cell.angle_beta   90.00
_cell.angle_gamma   90.00
#
_symmetry.space_group_name_H-M   'P 1'
#
loop_
_entity.id
_entity.type
_entity.pdbx_description
1 polymer ?
#
loop_
_entity_poly.entity_id
_entity_poly.type
_entity_poly.pdbx_seq_one_letter_code
_entity_poly.pdbx_strand_id
1 'polypeptide(L)'
;MKTSRRIFDSETMLLIGDRLRQVRGQRTLEEFADKLGLARSTWSNYEAGRRLPSHEVLDLLWKVEGVPPDSILPGAKLARTVRTNQTDEWPHYIPVFWLFQRLHSRTSKELGEEESLKWWAEAFTFVAAETGNRLGQIAEQQDLYMEDAALSLCQELSTRSDDELMDFVRELRKA
;
A
#
# COMPACT_ATOMS: atom_id res chain seq x y z
N MET A 1 10.41 21.77 14.06
CA MET A 1 9.62 20.92 14.99
C MET A 1 8.53 20.23 14.17
N LYS A 2 8.75 18.99 13.71
CA LYS A 2 7.82 18.28 12.82
C LYS A 2 6.66 17.75 13.67
N THR A 3 5.50 18.40 13.60
CA THR A 3 4.27 17.94 14.24
C THR A 3 3.83 16.65 13.56
N SER A 4 3.99 15.52 14.26
CA SER A 4 3.55 14.20 13.81
C SER A 4 2.08 14.25 13.38
N ARG A 5 1.84 14.29 12.08
CA ARG A 5 0.49 14.25 11.50
C ARG A 5 -0.08 12.85 11.78
N ARG A 6 -0.90 12.74 12.83
CA ARG A 6 -1.54 11.46 13.18
C ARG A 6 -2.32 10.96 11.96
N ILE A 7 -2.05 9.72 11.55
CA ILE A 7 -2.70 9.09 10.39
C ILE A 7 -4.22 8.99 10.61
N PHE A 8 -4.67 8.97 11.85
CA PHE A 8 -6.07 8.97 12.25
C PHE A 8 -6.33 10.12 13.23
N ASP A 9 -7.42 10.86 12.98
CA ASP A 9 -7.96 11.81 13.97
C ASP A 9 -8.61 11.05 15.14
N SER A 10 -8.89 11.78 16.21
CA SER A 10 -9.47 11.23 17.43
C SER A 10 -10.84 10.59 17.20
N GLU A 11 -11.64 11.14 16.29
CA GLU A 11 -12.97 10.61 15.94
C GLU A 11 -12.86 9.23 15.28
N THR A 12 -11.94 9.09 14.32
CA THR A 12 -11.68 7.81 13.67
C THR A 12 -11.12 6.77 14.66
N MET A 13 -10.28 7.21 15.61
CA MET A 13 -9.76 6.32 16.64
C MET A 13 -10.87 5.78 17.56
N LEU A 14 -11.85 6.61 17.91
CA LEU A 14 -13.01 6.19 18.70
C LEU A 14 -13.89 5.20 17.91
N LEU A 15 -14.14 5.48 16.63
CA LEU A 15 -14.89 4.57 15.75
C LEU A 15 -14.24 3.18 15.66
N ILE A 16 -12.92 3.12 15.54
CA ILE A 16 -12.17 1.85 15.56
C ILE A 16 -12.33 1.15 16.92
N GLY A 17 -12.22 1.90 18.02
CA GLY A 17 -12.44 1.37 19.36
C GLY A 17 -13.83 0.77 19.55
N ASP A 18 -14.87 1.42 19.01
CA ASP A 18 -16.24 0.93 19.07
C ASP A 18 -16.44 -0.36 18.26
N ARG A 19 -15.81 -0.47 17.08
CA ARG A 19 -15.83 -1.71 16.29
C ARG A 19 -15.11 -2.86 17.00
N LEU A 20 -13.98 -2.58 17.65
CA LEU A 20 -13.29 -3.59 18.47
C LEU A 20 -14.15 -4.03 19.67
N ARG A 21 -14.88 -3.10 20.29
CA ARG A 21 -15.85 -3.43 21.33
C ARG A 21 -16.99 -4.32 20.82
N GLN A 22 -17.47 -4.08 19.61
CA GLN A 22 -18.48 -4.93 18.98
C GLN A 22 -17.95 -6.36 18.76
N VAL A 23 -16.68 -6.52 18.36
CA VAL A 23 -16.05 -7.84 18.23
C VAL A 23 -15.96 -8.57 19.57
N ARG A 24 -15.55 -7.86 20.64
CA ARG A 24 -15.56 -8.46 21.98
C ARG A 24 -16.96 -8.90 22.40
N GLY A 25 -17.98 -8.13 22.01
CA GLY A 25 -19.36 -8.40 22.36
C GLY A 25 -19.57 -8.33 23.87
N GLN A 26 -20.23 -9.35 24.43
CA GLN A 26 -20.57 -9.40 25.86
C GLN A 26 -19.45 -9.94 26.76
N ARG A 27 -18.37 -10.47 26.19
CA ARG A 27 -17.23 -11.02 26.96
C ARG A 27 -16.54 -9.90 27.72
N THR A 28 -16.01 -10.19 28.90
CA THR A 28 -15.24 -9.21 29.67
C THR A 28 -13.94 -8.84 28.95
N LEU A 29 -13.34 -7.70 29.34
CA LEU A 29 -12.04 -7.29 28.80
C LEU A 29 -10.95 -8.33 29.07
N GLU A 30 -11.03 -9.02 30.22
CA GLU A 30 -10.06 -10.04 30.63
C GLU A 30 -10.19 -11.29 29.75
N GLU A 31 -11.40 -11.87 29.68
CA GLU A 31 -11.66 -13.08 28.88
C GLU A 31 -11.28 -12.91 27.42
N PHE A 32 -11.58 -11.73 26.86
CA PHE A 32 -11.29 -11.47 25.45
C PHE A 32 -9.79 -11.22 25.20
N ALA A 33 -9.12 -10.50 26.11
CA ALA A 33 -7.69 -10.26 25.99
C ALA A 33 -6.88 -11.56 26.18
N ASP A 34 -7.26 -12.39 27.16
CA ASP A 34 -6.65 -13.70 27.42
C ASP A 34 -6.78 -14.64 26.20
N LYS A 35 -7.96 -14.65 25.56
CA LYS A 35 -8.18 -15.42 24.33
C LYS A 35 -7.22 -15.03 23.20
N LEU A 36 -6.80 -13.76 23.17
CA LEU A 36 -5.84 -13.21 22.22
C LEU A 36 -4.40 -13.21 22.76
N GLY A 37 -4.13 -13.73 23.96
CA GLY A 37 -2.80 -13.64 24.57
C GLY A 37 -2.29 -12.20 24.77
N LEU A 38 -3.20 -11.24 24.94
CA LEU A 38 -2.89 -9.83 25.15
C LEU A 38 -3.16 -9.44 26.61
N ALA A 39 -2.47 -8.42 27.10
CA ALA A 39 -2.83 -7.81 28.37
C ALA A 39 -4.20 -7.12 28.27
N ARG A 40 -5.05 -7.28 29.30
CA ARG A 40 -6.35 -6.60 29.41
C ARG A 40 -6.26 -5.07 29.23
N SER A 41 -5.20 -4.45 29.75
CA SER A 41 -4.95 -3.00 29.58
C SER A 41 -4.68 -2.61 28.12
N THR A 42 -4.01 -3.47 27.35
CA THR A 42 -3.77 -3.28 25.92
C THR A 42 -5.08 -3.24 25.15
N TRP A 43 -5.95 -4.24 25.36
CA TRP A 43 -7.26 -4.28 24.71
C TRP A 43 -8.15 -3.10 25.12
N SER A 44 -8.15 -2.74 26.41
CA SER A 44 -8.88 -1.57 26.92
C SER A 44 -8.43 -0.26 26.26
N ASN A 45 -7.15 -0.10 25.94
CA ASN A 45 -6.64 1.09 25.27
C ASN A 45 -7.08 1.17 23.80
N TYR A 46 -7.29 0.02 23.15
CA TYR A 46 -7.84 -0.02 21.80
C TYR A 46 -9.30 0.41 21.78
N GLU A 47 -10.12 -0.17 22.65
CA GLU A 47 -11.54 0.20 22.74
C GLU A 47 -11.78 1.65 23.14
N ALA A 48 -10.87 2.23 23.92
CA ALA A 48 -10.94 3.62 24.32
C ALA A 48 -10.43 4.60 23.26
N GLY A 49 -9.98 4.11 22.08
CA GLY A 49 -9.40 4.96 21.04
C GLY A 49 -8.11 5.66 21.48
N ARG A 50 -7.41 5.14 22.49
CA ARG A 50 -6.13 5.71 22.98
C ARG A 50 -4.94 5.17 22.21
N ARG A 51 -5.08 3.98 21.63
CA ARG A 51 -4.08 3.28 20.83
C ARG A 51 -4.78 2.54 19.69
N LEU A 52 -4.11 2.38 18.56
CA LEU A 52 -4.59 1.53 17.48
C LEU A 52 -4.02 0.11 17.62
N PRO A 53 -4.78 -0.93 17.24
CA PRO A 53 -4.22 -2.27 17.12
C PRO A 53 -3.13 -2.28 16.03
N SER A 54 -2.03 -2.99 16.28
CA SER A 54 -1.02 -3.25 15.26
C SER A 54 -1.56 -4.22 14.21
N HIS A 55 -0.85 -4.36 13.09
CA HIS A 55 -1.15 -5.37 12.09
C HIS A 55 -1.17 -6.79 12.70
N GLU A 56 -0.21 -7.13 13.56
CA GLU A 56 -0.17 -8.42 14.25
C GLU A 56 -1.44 -8.69 15.07
N VAL A 57 -2.00 -7.67 15.73
CA VAL A 57 -3.25 -7.80 16.50
C VAL A 57 -4.45 -7.97 15.57
N LEU A 58 -4.48 -7.28 14.43
CA LEU A 58 -5.55 -7.43 13.43
C LEU A 58 -5.51 -8.84 12.80
N ASP A 59 -4.33 -9.35 12.50
CA ASP A 59 -4.12 -10.72 12.02
C ASP A 59 -4.53 -11.76 13.06
N LEU A 60 -4.28 -11.48 14.34
CA LEU A 60 -4.70 -12.35 15.42
C LEU A 60 -6.23 -12.36 15.57
N LEU A 61 -6.88 -11.21 15.44
CA LEU A 61 -8.34 -11.11 15.42
C LEU A 61 -8.95 -11.90 14.26
N TRP A 62 -8.33 -11.87 13.08
CA TRP A 62 -8.73 -12.75 11.98
C TRP A 62 -8.63 -14.22 12.42
N LYS A 63 -7.45 -14.63 12.91
CA LYS A 63 -7.18 -16.05 13.22
C LYS A 63 -8.08 -16.60 14.34
N VAL A 64 -8.39 -15.78 15.34
CA VAL A 64 -9.09 -16.21 16.58
C VAL A 64 -10.60 -15.95 16.54
N GLU A 65 -11.02 -14.85 15.90
CA GLU A 65 -12.43 -14.43 15.85
C GLU A 65 -13.03 -14.50 14.43
N GLY A 66 -12.22 -14.73 13.39
CA GLY A 66 -12.68 -14.72 11.99
C GLY A 66 -13.02 -13.31 11.50
N VAL A 67 -12.55 -12.27 12.19
CA VAL A 67 -12.88 -10.88 11.88
C VAL A 67 -11.85 -10.30 10.91
N PRO A 68 -12.24 -9.92 9.68
CA PRO A 68 -11.30 -9.31 8.75
C PRO A 68 -10.91 -7.90 9.23
N PRO A 69 -9.64 -7.47 9.04
CA PRO A 69 -9.20 -6.11 9.34
C PRO A 69 -10.13 -5.00 8.78
N ASP A 70 -10.75 -5.26 7.63
CA ASP A 70 -11.70 -4.40 6.91
C ASP A 70 -12.98 -4.09 7.67
N SER A 71 -13.44 -4.96 8.54
CA SER A 71 -14.59 -4.64 9.40
C SER A 71 -14.19 -3.75 10.58
N ILE A 72 -12.91 -3.72 10.95
CA ILE A 72 -12.40 -2.91 12.07
C ILE A 72 -11.99 -1.52 11.59
N LEU A 73 -11.26 -1.42 10.48
CA LEU A 73 -10.74 -0.14 10.00
C LEU A 73 -11.73 0.51 9.02
N PRO A 74 -12.11 1.79 9.19
CA PRO A 74 -13.07 2.44 8.30
C PRO A 74 -12.53 2.55 6.85
N GLY A 75 -13.41 2.23 5.90
CA GLY A 75 -13.10 2.00 4.48
C GLY A 75 -12.60 3.24 3.74
N ALA A 76 -11.28 3.26 3.54
CA ALA A 76 -10.44 4.01 2.59
C ALA A 76 -8.96 3.81 2.95
N LYS A 77 -8.67 3.37 4.20
CA LYS A 77 -7.30 3.24 4.74
C LYS A 77 -6.72 1.82 4.80
N LEU A 78 -7.49 0.75 4.56
CA LEU A 78 -6.90 -0.57 4.31
C LEU A 78 -6.22 -0.70 2.95
N ALA A 79 -6.65 0.10 1.99
CA ALA A 79 -5.86 0.29 0.78
C ALA A 79 -4.43 0.78 1.11
N ARG A 80 -4.17 1.39 2.27
CA ARG A 80 -2.81 1.70 2.75
C ARG A 80 -2.18 0.56 3.56
N THR A 81 -2.92 -0.09 4.46
CA THR A 81 -2.35 -1.14 5.36
C THR A 81 -2.20 -2.53 4.70
N VAL A 82 -3.02 -2.89 3.71
CA VAL A 82 -2.82 -4.11 2.91
C VAL A 82 -1.69 -3.91 1.90
N ARG A 83 -1.48 -2.67 1.43
CA ARG A 83 -0.35 -2.31 0.57
C ARG A 83 1.01 -2.32 1.28
N THR A 84 1.08 -2.34 2.61
CA THR A 84 2.37 -2.45 3.32
C THR A 84 2.84 -3.90 3.48
N ASN A 85 1.97 -4.90 3.27
CA ASN A 85 2.35 -6.30 3.44
C ASN A 85 2.55 -7.10 2.14
N GLN A 86 2.35 -6.46 0.99
CA GLN A 86 2.97 -6.88 -0.26
C GLN A 86 3.80 -5.71 -0.78
N THR A 87 5.04 -5.66 -0.28
CA THR A 87 6.09 -4.67 -0.55
C THR A 87 5.72 -3.23 -0.17
N ASP A 88 6.51 -2.60 0.72
CA ASP A 88 6.54 -1.14 0.95
C ASP A 88 6.92 -0.33 -0.32
N GLU A 89 6.91 -0.98 -1.48
CA GLU A 89 7.31 -0.52 -2.80
C GLU A 89 6.13 -0.27 -3.73
N TRP A 90 4.86 -0.32 -3.27
CA TRP A 90 3.71 0.01 -4.13
C TRP A 90 3.91 1.27 -4.99
N PRO A 91 4.50 2.38 -4.46
CA PRO A 91 4.82 3.55 -5.28
C PRO A 91 5.72 3.27 -6.48
N HIS A 92 6.59 2.26 -6.42
CA HIS A 92 7.47 1.82 -7.51
C HIS A 92 6.69 1.26 -8.70
N TYR A 93 5.47 0.76 -8.47
CA TYR A 93 4.62 0.26 -9.55
C TYR A 93 3.80 1.37 -10.23
N ILE A 94 3.70 2.57 -9.64
CA ILE A 94 2.94 3.68 -10.26
C ILE A 94 3.50 4.03 -11.66
N PRO A 95 4.83 4.25 -11.84
CA PRO A 95 5.40 4.48 -13.17
C PRO A 95 5.23 3.30 -14.13
N VAL A 96 5.30 2.07 -13.61
CA VAL A 96 5.12 0.84 -14.40
C VAL A 96 3.72 0.77 -15.00
N PHE A 97 2.69 0.98 -14.17
CA PHE A 97 1.30 0.99 -14.62
C PHE A 97 1.01 2.15 -15.57
N TRP A 98 1.60 3.31 -15.33
CA TRP A 98 1.47 4.45 -16.24
C TRP A 98 2.05 4.15 -17.62
N LEU A 99 3.26 3.56 -17.67
CA LEU A 99 3.89 3.12 -18.93
C LEU A 99 3.04 2.07 -19.65
N PHE A 100 2.54 1.07 -18.90
CA PHE A 100 1.64 0.06 -19.45
C PHE A 100 0.38 0.70 -20.06
N GLN A 101 -0.33 1.53 -19.32
CA GLN A 101 -1.55 2.19 -19.81
C GLN A 101 -1.31 3.01 -21.07
N ARG A 102 -0.16 3.67 -21.16
CA ARG A 102 0.20 4.49 -22.32
C ARG A 102 0.59 3.64 -23.54
N LEU A 103 1.33 2.54 -23.33
CA LEU A 103 2.03 1.83 -24.39
C LEU A 103 1.44 0.46 -24.74
N HIS A 104 0.55 -0.12 -23.92
CA HIS A 104 0.06 -1.49 -24.14
C HIS A 104 -0.66 -1.68 -25.48
N SER A 105 -1.36 -0.64 -25.96
CA SER A 105 -2.08 -0.72 -27.24
C SER A 105 -1.12 -0.87 -28.42
N ARG A 106 0.08 -0.31 -28.31
CA ARG A 106 1.13 -0.43 -29.31
C ARG A 106 1.77 -1.82 -29.27
N THR A 107 2.18 -2.29 -28.10
CA THR A 107 2.76 -3.63 -27.96
C THR A 107 1.77 -4.71 -28.37
N SER A 108 0.48 -4.52 -28.07
CA SER A 108 -0.59 -5.43 -28.52
C SER A 108 -0.74 -5.46 -30.05
N LYS A 109 -0.58 -4.31 -30.73
CA LYS A 109 -0.57 -4.27 -32.21
C LYS A 109 0.66 -4.94 -32.82
N GLU A 110 1.81 -4.82 -32.17
CA GLU A 110 3.08 -5.38 -32.65
C GLU A 110 3.19 -6.90 -32.41
N LEU A 111 2.74 -7.39 -31.25
CA LEU A 111 2.98 -8.77 -30.79
C LEU A 111 1.72 -9.64 -30.73
N GLY A 112 0.52 -9.05 -30.69
CA GLY A 112 -0.70 -9.72 -30.24
C GLY A 112 -1.02 -9.43 -28.77
N GLU A 113 -2.29 -9.55 -28.39
CA GLU A 113 -2.76 -9.20 -27.03
C GLU A 113 -2.14 -10.08 -25.94
N GLU A 114 -2.13 -11.40 -26.14
CA GLU A 114 -1.59 -12.36 -25.17
C GLU A 114 -0.07 -12.21 -25.00
N GLU A 115 0.67 -12.14 -26.12
CA GLU A 115 2.11 -11.95 -26.14
C GLU A 115 2.52 -10.59 -25.56
N SER A 116 1.73 -9.54 -25.81
CA SER A 116 1.93 -8.22 -25.21
C SER A 116 1.80 -8.27 -23.69
N LEU A 117 0.79 -8.96 -23.16
CA LEU A 117 0.61 -9.10 -21.71
C LEU A 117 1.76 -9.87 -21.06
N LYS A 118 2.23 -10.96 -21.69
CA LYS A 118 3.42 -11.71 -21.24
C LYS A 118 4.67 -10.83 -21.25
N TRP A 119 4.87 -10.07 -22.34
CA TRP A 119 5.99 -9.14 -22.48
C TRP A 119 6.01 -8.08 -21.36
N TRP A 120 4.85 -7.49 -21.06
CA TRP A 120 4.73 -6.53 -19.97
C TRP A 120 4.93 -7.17 -18.60
N ALA A 121 4.38 -8.36 -18.35
CA ALA A 121 4.58 -9.07 -17.07
C ALA A 121 6.07 -9.31 -16.78
N GLU A 122 6.87 -9.63 -17.80
CA GLU A 122 8.32 -9.72 -17.66
C GLU A 122 8.98 -8.36 -17.44
N ALA A 123 8.58 -7.34 -18.19
CA ALA A 123 9.14 -5.99 -18.08
C ALA A 123 8.84 -5.32 -16.72
N PHE A 124 7.71 -5.63 -16.10
CA PHE A 124 7.24 -5.00 -14.86
C PHE A 124 8.28 -5.07 -13.73
N THR A 125 8.96 -6.20 -13.58
CA THR A 125 9.96 -6.38 -12.52
C THR A 125 11.17 -5.45 -12.71
N PHE A 126 11.68 -5.35 -13.93
CA PHE A 126 12.84 -4.52 -14.25
C PHE A 126 12.50 -3.03 -14.18
N VAL A 127 11.34 -2.65 -14.71
CA VAL A 127 10.88 -1.26 -14.66
C VAL A 127 10.59 -0.82 -13.22
N ALA A 128 9.98 -1.68 -12.39
CA ALA A 128 9.75 -1.39 -10.98
C ALA A 128 11.06 -1.18 -10.21
N ALA A 129 12.06 -2.04 -10.43
CA ALA A 129 13.36 -1.92 -9.77
C ALA A 129 14.08 -0.62 -10.15
N GLU A 130 14.16 -0.30 -11.44
CA GLU A 130 14.81 0.93 -11.92
C GLU A 130 14.06 2.18 -11.43
N THR A 131 12.74 2.19 -11.59
CA THR A 131 11.95 3.35 -11.17
C THR A 131 12.03 3.52 -9.66
N GLY A 132 11.98 2.45 -8.85
CA GLY A 132 12.19 2.51 -7.40
C GLY A 132 13.48 3.21 -6.98
N ASN A 133 14.61 2.91 -7.63
CA ASN A 133 15.88 3.61 -7.39
C ASN A 133 15.76 5.12 -7.68
N ARG A 134 15.14 5.49 -8.80
CA ARG A 134 14.91 6.90 -9.17
C ARG A 134 13.94 7.60 -8.23
N LEU A 135 12.92 6.90 -7.74
CA LEU A 135 11.95 7.44 -6.78
C LEU A 135 12.62 7.79 -5.46
N GLY A 136 13.52 6.94 -4.94
CA GLY A 136 14.31 7.24 -3.75
C GLY A 136 15.12 8.53 -3.91
N GLN A 137 15.78 8.72 -5.05
CA GLN A 137 16.55 9.92 -5.35
C GLN A 137 15.68 11.17 -5.44
N ILE A 138 14.54 11.10 -6.15
CA ILE A 138 13.59 12.23 -6.28
C ILE A 138 13.01 12.61 -4.92
N ALA A 139 12.60 11.61 -4.14
CA ALA A 139 12.03 11.81 -2.80
C ALA A 139 13.02 12.53 -1.87
N GLU A 140 14.30 12.13 -1.89
CA GLU A 140 15.35 12.77 -1.10
C GLU A 140 15.67 14.19 -1.58
N GLN A 141 15.83 14.38 -2.90
CA GLN A 141 16.20 15.69 -3.48
C GLN A 141 15.10 16.75 -3.32
N GLN A 142 13.84 16.32 -3.37
CA GLN A 142 12.69 17.23 -3.37
C GLN A 142 11.93 17.25 -2.03
N ASP A 143 12.40 16.52 -1.00
CA ASP A 143 11.72 16.33 0.30
C ASP A 143 10.25 15.89 0.13
N LEU A 144 10.03 14.89 -0.74
CA LEU A 144 8.72 14.37 -1.10
C LEU A 144 8.43 13.02 -0.47
N TYR A 145 7.14 12.71 -0.31
CA TYR A 145 6.71 11.33 -0.08
C TYR A 145 6.89 10.49 -1.35
N MET A 146 7.00 9.17 -1.20
CA MET A 146 7.30 8.27 -2.32
C MET A 146 6.22 8.29 -3.40
N GLU A 147 4.95 8.48 -3.01
CA GLU A 147 3.84 8.65 -3.96
C GLU A 147 3.97 9.92 -4.80
N ASP A 148 4.36 11.03 -4.18
CA ASP A 148 4.56 12.31 -4.87
C ASP A 148 5.79 12.26 -5.78
N ALA A 149 6.86 11.59 -5.35
CA ALA A 149 8.03 11.30 -6.17
C ALA A 149 7.64 10.43 -7.40
N ALA A 150 6.73 9.47 -7.23
CA ALA A 150 6.24 8.64 -8.33
C ALA A 150 5.44 9.43 -9.35
N LEU A 151 4.58 10.34 -8.89
CA LEU A 151 3.86 11.25 -9.77
C LEU A 151 4.82 12.21 -10.51
N SER A 152 5.86 12.71 -9.81
CA SER A 152 6.90 13.55 -10.41
C SER A 152 7.66 12.81 -11.52
N LEU A 153 8.03 11.54 -11.28
CA LEU A 153 8.68 10.71 -12.30
C LEU A 153 7.75 10.44 -13.50
N CYS A 154 6.47 10.17 -13.28
CA CYS A 154 5.50 10.04 -14.38
C CYS A 154 5.40 11.34 -15.20
N GLN A 155 5.44 12.50 -14.55
CA GLN A 155 5.45 13.79 -15.25
C GLN A 155 6.72 13.98 -16.08
N GLU A 156 7.90 13.62 -15.55
CA GLU A 156 9.15 13.64 -16.31
C GLU A 156 9.07 12.72 -17.54
N LEU A 157 8.64 11.47 -17.34
CA LEU A 157 8.46 10.50 -18.44
C LEU A 157 7.41 10.97 -19.45
N SER A 158 6.41 11.73 -19.03
CA SER A 158 5.36 12.24 -19.92
C SER A 158 5.89 13.18 -21.01
N THR A 159 7.05 13.81 -20.79
CA THR A 159 7.72 14.70 -21.76
C THR A 159 8.38 13.96 -22.91
N ARG A 160 8.54 12.63 -22.80
CA ARG A 160 9.13 11.77 -23.83
C ARG A 160 8.08 11.29 -24.82
N SER A 161 8.52 11.05 -26.05
CA SER A 161 7.72 10.40 -27.08
C SER A 161 7.50 8.92 -26.77
N ASP A 162 6.48 8.31 -27.38
CA ASP A 162 6.19 6.90 -27.17
C ASP A 162 7.31 5.98 -27.69
N ASP A 163 8.07 6.41 -28.70
CA ASP A 163 9.26 5.69 -29.18
C ASP A 163 10.37 5.67 -28.13
N GLU A 164 10.70 6.83 -27.56
CA GLU A 164 11.71 6.94 -26.50
C GLU A 164 11.31 6.16 -25.24
N LEU A 165 10.02 6.13 -24.91
CA LEU A 165 9.52 5.34 -23.77
C LEU A 165 9.56 3.84 -24.06
N MET A 166 9.26 3.41 -25.28
CA MET A 166 9.39 2.00 -25.68
C MET A 166 10.84 1.54 -25.64
N ASP A 167 11.77 2.36 -26.11
CA ASP A 167 13.20 2.04 -26.08
C ASP A 167 13.72 1.97 -24.64
N PHE A 168 13.31 2.91 -23.78
CA PHE A 168 13.58 2.86 -22.35
C PHE A 168 13.14 1.53 -21.71
N VAL A 169 11.90 1.07 -21.95
CA VAL A 169 11.42 -0.20 -21.38
C VAL A 169 12.18 -1.41 -21.95
N ARG A 170 12.52 -1.38 -23.25
CA ARG A 170 13.29 -2.45 -23.91
C ARG A 170 14.73 -2.54 -23.39
N GLU A 171 15.35 -1.42 -23.07
CA GLU A 171 16.70 -1.38 -22.49
C GLU A 171 16.72 -2.00 -21.10
N LEU A 172 15.74 -1.67 -20.25
CA LEU A 172 15.65 -2.22 -18.90
C LEU A 172 15.45 -3.74 -18.88
N ARG A 173 14.75 -4.31 -19.87
CA ARG A 173 14.57 -5.76 -19.99
C ARG A 173 15.86 -6.50 -20.43
N LYS A 174 16.88 -5.79 -20.92
CA LYS A 174 18.18 -6.37 -21.32
C LYS A 174 19.22 -6.32 -20.19
N ALA A 175 18.99 -5.52 -19.15
CA ALA A 175 19.90 -5.31 -18.02
C ALA A 175 19.72 -6.39 -16.94
#